data_AF-A0A9R0XRG8-F1
#
_entry.id   AF-A0A9R0XRG8-F1
#
_cell.length_a   1.000
_cell.length_b   1.000
_cell.length_c   1.000
_cell.angle_alpha   90.00
_cell.angle_beta   90.00
_cell.angle_gamma   90.00
#
_symmetry.space_group_name_H-M   'P 1'
#
loop_
_entity.id
_entity.type
_entity.pdbx_description
1 polymer ?
#
loop_
_entity_poly.entity_id
_entity_poly.type
_entity_poly.pdbx_seq_one_letter_code
_entity_poly.pdbx_strand_id
1 'polypeptide(L)'
;MPGLAAADASPPAAAPAPRRLSSPLPRRAPPSPSPSSASRAVGKPARKSLGQGQHPEATDEAALDNPDLGPFLLKQARDAMVSGEGGGAARALEFAERAARALERRGEGAELELAMSLHVAAAIHCGLGRHADAVPVLERAVAVVTPPPAPAPVAEGEEVPQPEEEVDERKGEEWALAAFSGWMQLGDTHAMLGRMDESIACYGKGFEIQMAALGDRDPRVAETCRYLAEAHVQALQFDEAEKLCRKALEIHREHSAPASLEVATIDVAIGNTYLALARFDESVFSYQKALTVLKSARGDDHPSVASVFVRLADLYHRTGKLRESKSYCENALRVYAKPAPGAAPDEVAGGLMEIAAIYEALGDLDEALKLLQRALKLLEDSPGQWSTVAGIEAQMGVLYYMIGRYADSRNSFESAVSKLRASGERKSAFFGVLLNQMGLACVQLFKIDEAAQLFEEARAVLEQECGASHPDTLGVYSNLAAIYDAMGRVEDAIEILEHVLKVREEKLGTANPDVEDEKKRLAELLKEAGRSRNRKQKSLENLFGSGGAARGAKKDGSGGRRWTNFGFRS
;
A
#
# COMPACT_ATOMS: atom_id res chain seq x y z
N MET A 1 -4.10 -67.13 -11.67
CA MET A 1 -3.29 -68.18 -12.32
C MET A 1 -3.44 -68.05 -13.81
N PRO A 2 -2.37 -68.16 -14.62
CA PRO A 2 -0.94 -68.24 -14.26
C PRO A 2 -0.11 -67.14 -14.99
N GLY A 3 1.16 -66.84 -14.71
CA GLY A 3 2.19 -67.34 -13.79
C GLY A 3 3.37 -66.35 -13.88
N LEU A 4 3.95 -65.88 -12.78
CA LEU A 4 5.04 -66.50 -11.99
C LEU A 4 6.38 -66.57 -12.74
N ALA A 5 7.30 -65.66 -12.37
CA ALA A 5 8.68 -65.99 -12.07
C ALA A 5 9.20 -65.04 -10.97
N ALA A 6 9.59 -65.63 -9.85
CA ALA A 6 10.13 -65.00 -8.65
C ALA A 6 11.66 -64.97 -8.69
N ALA A 7 12.28 -63.98 -8.04
CA ALA A 7 13.62 -64.12 -7.48
C ALA A 7 13.81 -63.16 -6.29
N ASP A 8 13.85 -63.78 -5.11
CA ASP A 8 14.56 -63.45 -3.87
C ASP A 8 14.42 -62.07 -3.19
N ALA A 9 13.75 -62.13 -2.03
CA ALA A 9 13.85 -61.18 -0.95
C ALA A 9 15.06 -61.52 -0.04
N SER A 10 15.80 -60.50 0.36
CA SER A 10 16.61 -60.48 1.58
C SER A 10 16.58 -59.06 2.19
N PRO A 11 16.62 -58.94 3.54
CA PRO A 11 16.00 -57.84 4.28
C PRO A 11 16.84 -56.54 4.34
N PRO A 12 16.22 -55.40 4.67
CA PRO A 12 16.93 -54.12 4.78
C PRO A 12 17.91 -54.12 5.96
N ALA A 13 19.14 -53.69 5.70
CA ALA A 13 20.21 -53.61 6.67
C ALA A 13 19.85 -52.62 7.80
N ALA A 14 19.98 -53.11 9.03
CA ALA A 14 19.74 -52.38 10.26
C ALA A 14 20.75 -51.25 10.47
N ALA A 15 20.24 -50.10 10.91
CA ALA A 15 21.01 -48.97 11.40
C ALA A 15 21.89 -49.37 12.60
N PRO A 16 23.15 -48.90 12.70
CA PRO A 16 23.95 -49.12 13.89
C PRO A 16 23.46 -48.24 15.05
N ALA A 17 23.00 -48.89 16.12
CA ALA A 17 22.62 -48.28 17.40
C ALA A 17 23.87 -48.02 18.29
N PRO A 18 23.72 -47.27 19.40
CA PRO A 18 24.69 -46.29 19.89
C PRO A 18 25.75 -46.84 20.86
N ARG A 19 26.90 -46.17 20.94
CA ARG A 19 27.77 -46.24 22.13
C ARG A 19 27.52 -45.02 23.03
N ARG A 20 26.85 -45.26 24.17
CA ARG A 20 26.90 -44.45 25.40
C ARG A 20 28.30 -44.63 26.03
N LEU A 21 28.92 -43.75 26.82
CA LEU A 21 28.55 -42.81 27.89
C LEU A 21 29.64 -41.70 27.85
N SER A 22 29.47 -40.43 28.27
CA SER A 22 29.06 -39.96 29.60
C SER A 22 28.91 -38.42 29.57
N SER A 23 27.88 -37.90 30.24
CA SER A 23 27.62 -36.48 30.56
C SER A 23 28.27 -36.09 31.91
N PRO A 24 28.00 -34.89 32.49
CA PRO A 24 28.28 -33.53 32.01
C PRO A 24 28.96 -32.66 33.10
N LEU A 25 29.68 -31.60 32.74
CA LEU A 25 29.85 -30.44 33.65
C LEU A 25 29.94 -29.10 32.86
N PRO A 26 29.58 -27.97 33.50
CA PRO A 26 28.95 -26.85 32.80
C PRO A 26 29.69 -25.49 32.92
N ARG A 27 29.13 -24.51 32.20
CA ARG A 27 29.22 -23.04 32.37
C ARG A 27 30.57 -22.37 32.02
N ARG A 28 30.48 -21.29 31.22
CA ARG A 28 30.46 -19.91 31.79
C ARG A 28 30.16 -18.84 30.75
N ALA A 29 29.16 -18.01 31.07
CA ALA A 29 28.95 -16.69 30.50
C ALA A 29 30.05 -15.72 30.99
N PRO A 30 30.47 -14.73 30.17
CA PRO A 30 31.27 -13.62 30.66
C PRO A 30 30.36 -12.50 31.24
N PRO A 31 30.89 -11.69 32.18
CA PRO A 31 30.09 -10.96 33.15
C PRO A 31 30.00 -9.45 32.85
N SER A 32 28.92 -8.85 33.35
CA SER A 32 28.78 -7.43 33.63
C SER A 32 29.73 -6.98 34.75
N PRO A 33 30.07 -5.68 34.85
CA PRO A 33 30.45 -5.15 36.14
C PRO A 33 29.89 -3.75 36.47
N SER A 34 29.44 -3.64 37.72
CA SER A 34 29.49 -2.49 38.64
C SER A 34 29.15 -3.05 40.05
N PRO A 35 29.53 -2.47 41.21
CA PRO A 35 30.45 -1.37 41.53
C PRO A 35 31.43 -1.63 42.74
N SER A 36 32.35 -0.68 42.96
CA SER A 36 32.94 -0.20 44.24
C SER A 36 33.97 -1.00 45.11
N SER A 37 35.12 -0.32 45.32
CA SER A 37 35.80 0.04 46.60
C SER A 37 37.12 -0.64 47.07
N ALA A 38 38.12 0.24 47.34
CA ALA A 38 39.28 0.19 48.27
C ALA A 38 40.46 -0.80 48.01
N SER A 39 41.76 -0.49 48.18
CA SER A 39 42.55 0.71 48.54
C SER A 39 44.07 0.42 48.45
N ARG A 40 44.91 1.49 48.48
CA ARG A 40 46.41 1.64 48.56
C ARG A 40 47.20 1.64 47.23
N ALA A 41 47.61 2.79 46.67
CA ALA A 41 48.68 3.77 47.03
C ALA A 41 50.10 3.25 46.68
N VAL A 42 50.96 3.93 45.90
CA VAL A 42 51.52 5.29 46.11
C VAL A 42 52.07 5.91 44.81
N GLY A 43 51.85 7.22 44.64
CA GLY A 43 52.74 8.14 43.90
C GLY A 43 52.06 9.34 43.22
N LYS A 44 52.14 10.53 43.84
CA LYS A 44 51.66 11.87 43.41
C LYS A 44 52.82 12.88 43.61
N PRO A 45 52.86 14.10 43.02
CA PRO A 45 51.78 15.13 42.95
C PRO A 45 51.75 15.92 41.59
N ALA A 46 50.87 16.89 41.26
CA ALA A 46 50.09 17.92 41.99
C ALA A 46 48.82 18.31 41.17
N ARG A 47 47.57 18.31 41.71
CA ARG A 47 46.79 19.40 42.38
C ARG A 47 46.57 20.65 41.50
N LYS A 48 45.38 21.21 41.23
CA LYS A 48 43.98 21.25 41.77
C LYS A 48 43.14 22.02 40.70
N SER A 49 41.81 22.01 40.55
CA SER A 49 40.64 21.37 41.18
C SER A 49 39.42 21.69 40.29
N LEU A 50 38.63 20.68 39.93
CA LEU A 50 37.26 20.86 39.42
C LEU A 50 36.31 21.03 40.62
N GLY A 51 35.45 22.05 40.56
CA GLY A 51 34.22 22.10 41.33
C GLY A 51 33.14 21.30 40.60
N GLN A 52 32.52 20.36 41.30
CA GLN A 52 31.34 19.64 40.86
C GLN A 52 30.11 20.56 40.87
N GLY A 53 29.24 20.40 39.87
CA GLY A 53 27.89 20.92 39.95
C GLY A 53 27.17 20.90 38.60
N GLN A 54 26.09 20.12 38.54
CA GLN A 54 24.95 20.23 37.64
C GLN A 54 25.04 19.52 36.28
N HIS A 55 24.06 18.61 36.11
CA HIS A 55 23.47 18.25 34.82
C HIS A 55 23.31 19.49 33.94
N PRO A 56 23.66 19.44 32.65
CA PRO A 56 22.99 20.26 31.66
C PRO A 56 21.90 19.41 31.01
N GLU A 57 20.71 19.41 31.63
CA GLU A 57 19.49 19.59 30.84
C GLU A 57 19.55 21.00 30.25
N ALA A 58 20.28 21.13 29.14
CA ALA A 58 20.30 22.27 28.24
C ALA A 58 21.27 21.89 27.13
N THR A 59 20.75 21.30 26.06
CA THR A 59 21.46 21.19 24.79
C THR A 59 21.82 22.61 24.34
N ASP A 60 23.12 22.92 24.33
CA ASP A 60 23.65 24.18 23.85
C ASP A 60 23.37 24.25 22.34
N GLU A 61 22.27 24.90 21.93
CA GLU A 61 21.82 24.98 20.53
C GLU A 61 22.90 25.57 19.60
N ALA A 62 23.84 26.35 20.14
CA ALA A 62 24.93 26.97 19.37
C ALA A 62 26.07 26.00 19.00
N ALA A 63 26.28 24.90 19.74
CA ALA A 63 27.30 23.89 19.40
C ALA A 63 26.83 22.90 18.32
N LEU A 64 25.54 22.96 17.99
CA LEU A 64 24.81 22.01 17.14
C LEU A 64 24.65 22.49 15.68
N ASP A 65 25.24 23.65 15.34
CA ASP A 65 25.19 24.30 14.03
C ASP A 65 26.48 24.14 13.19
N ASN A 66 27.41 23.29 13.64
CA ASN A 66 28.66 23.02 12.91
C ASN A 66 28.38 22.26 11.58
N PRO A 67 28.81 22.78 10.40
CA PRO A 67 28.62 22.13 9.10
C PRO A 67 29.27 20.73 9.00
N ASP A 68 30.26 20.42 9.83
CA ASP A 68 30.92 19.11 9.87
C ASP A 68 30.14 18.04 10.66
N LEU A 69 29.03 18.40 11.31
CA LEU A 69 28.20 17.44 12.07
C LEU A 69 27.29 16.58 11.20
N GLY A 70 27.16 16.87 9.90
CA GLY A 70 26.27 16.16 8.97
C GLY A 70 26.35 14.63 9.06
N PRO A 71 27.52 14.01 8.87
CA PRO A 71 27.68 12.56 8.95
C PRO A 71 27.36 11.97 10.33
N PHE A 72 27.68 12.70 11.41
CA PHE A 72 27.40 12.29 12.78
C PHE A 72 25.89 12.30 13.06
N LEU A 73 25.19 13.36 12.65
CA LEU A 73 23.74 13.48 12.79
C LEU A 73 23.00 12.45 11.94
N LEU A 74 23.50 12.16 10.73
CA LEU A 74 22.93 11.09 9.89
C LEU A 74 23.05 9.72 10.56
N LYS A 75 24.18 9.45 11.23
CA LYS A 75 24.34 8.23 12.03
C LYS A 75 23.35 8.19 13.20
N GLN A 76 23.18 9.30 13.92
CA GLN A 76 22.18 9.38 15.00
C GLN A 76 20.75 9.15 14.49
N ALA A 77 20.40 9.65 13.30
CA ALA A 77 19.11 9.39 12.67
C ALA A 77 18.89 7.88 12.42
N ARG A 78 19.91 7.19 11.90
CA ARG A 78 19.86 5.73 11.67
C ARG A 78 19.79 4.95 12.97
N ASP A 79 20.57 5.32 13.98
CA ASP A 79 20.57 4.65 15.28
C ASP A 79 19.22 4.82 16.00
N ALA A 80 18.60 6.01 15.88
CA ALA A 80 17.27 6.29 16.41
C ALA A 80 16.14 5.54 15.67
N MET A 81 16.33 5.21 14.39
CA MET A 81 15.41 4.35 13.64
C MET A 81 15.46 2.89 14.13
N VAL A 82 16.64 2.40 14.52
CA VAL A 82 16.84 1.02 14.98
C VAL A 82 16.35 0.80 16.41
N SER A 83 16.35 1.83 17.27
CA SER A 83 16.02 1.68 18.70
C SER A 83 14.52 1.46 19.00
N GLY A 84 13.62 1.74 18.05
CA GLY A 84 12.20 1.37 18.14
C GLY A 84 11.38 1.98 19.29
N GLU A 85 11.95 2.92 20.06
CA GLU A 85 11.25 3.58 21.16
C GLU A 85 10.15 4.50 20.64
N GLY A 86 8.99 4.55 21.32
CA GLY A 86 7.91 5.49 20.98
C GLY A 86 8.43 6.93 20.95
N GLY A 87 8.32 7.59 19.78
CA GLY A 87 8.90 8.91 19.53
C GLY A 87 10.31 8.92 18.89
N GLY A 88 10.88 7.75 18.60
CA GLY A 88 12.17 7.59 17.92
C GLY A 88 12.18 8.13 16.48
N ALA A 89 11.10 7.91 15.72
CA ALA A 89 10.99 8.38 14.34
C ALA A 89 10.95 9.92 14.21
N ALA A 90 10.30 10.62 15.16
CA ALA A 90 10.30 12.09 15.18
C ALA A 90 11.69 12.66 15.50
N ARG A 91 12.40 12.06 16.47
CA ARG A 91 13.80 12.41 16.77
C ARG A 91 14.74 12.07 15.61
N ALA A 92 14.55 10.92 14.98
CA ALA A 92 15.32 10.51 13.81
C ALA A 92 15.13 11.47 12.64
N LEU A 93 13.89 11.92 12.41
CA LEU A 93 13.59 12.92 11.39
C LEU A 93 14.29 14.24 11.68
N GLU A 94 14.25 14.71 12.94
CA GLU A 94 14.95 15.93 13.35
C GLU A 94 16.46 15.81 13.09
N PHE A 95 17.08 14.68 13.43
CA PHE A 95 18.49 14.43 13.15
C PHE A 95 18.78 14.41 11.64
N ALA A 96 17.93 13.77 10.84
CA ALA A 96 18.10 13.68 9.39
C ALA A 96 17.98 15.06 8.71
N GLU A 97 16.97 15.86 9.07
CA GLU A 97 16.83 17.21 8.55
C GLU A 97 17.98 18.13 8.94
N ARG A 98 18.47 18.00 10.19
CA ARG A 98 19.62 18.78 10.66
C ARG A 98 20.91 18.35 9.97
N ALA A 99 21.07 17.05 9.69
CA ALA A 99 22.17 16.55 8.88
C ALA A 99 22.16 17.16 7.47
N ALA A 100 21.00 17.15 6.81
CA ALA A 100 20.83 17.75 5.49
C ALA A 100 21.17 19.25 5.49
N ARG A 101 20.65 20.02 6.47
CA ARG A 101 20.98 21.45 6.62
C ARG A 101 22.47 21.71 6.84
N ALA A 102 23.15 20.87 7.63
CA ALA A 102 24.58 21.00 7.86
C ALA A 102 25.40 20.74 6.59
N LEU A 103 25.04 19.69 5.84
CA LEU A 103 25.69 19.33 4.57
C LEU A 103 25.46 20.38 3.48
N GLU A 104 24.29 21.01 3.42
CA GLU A 104 24.04 22.13 2.51
C GLU A 104 24.96 23.32 2.79
N ARG A 105 25.19 23.64 4.06
CA ARG A 105 26.07 24.74 4.45
C ARG A 105 27.54 24.46 4.16
N ARG A 106 27.92 23.18 4.08
CA ARG A 106 29.29 22.75 3.73
C ARG A 106 29.62 23.07 2.26
N GLY A 107 28.62 23.07 1.38
CA GLY A 107 28.76 23.46 -0.03
C GLY A 107 29.42 22.37 -0.88
N GLU A 108 30.23 22.80 -1.86
CA GLU A 108 30.84 21.94 -2.88
C GLU A 108 31.57 20.71 -2.28
N GLY A 109 31.27 19.52 -2.81
CA GLY A 109 31.86 18.25 -2.39
C GLY A 109 31.07 17.48 -1.32
N ALA A 110 29.92 18.00 -0.87
CA ALA A 110 29.02 17.34 0.08
C ALA A 110 27.72 16.82 -0.58
N GLU A 111 27.59 16.89 -1.90
CA GLU A 111 26.36 16.61 -2.65
C GLU A 111 25.87 15.18 -2.47
N LEU A 112 26.79 14.21 -2.55
CA LEU A 112 26.46 12.79 -2.38
C LEU A 112 26.00 12.49 -0.94
N GLU A 113 26.70 13.03 0.06
CA GLU A 113 26.33 12.90 1.48
C GLU A 113 24.97 13.56 1.75
N LEU A 114 24.72 14.71 1.12
CA LEU A 114 23.44 15.42 1.18
C LEU A 114 22.32 14.56 0.59
N ALA A 115 22.49 14.01 -0.61
CA ALA A 115 21.48 13.13 -1.21
C ALA A 115 21.19 11.89 -0.35
N MET A 116 22.23 11.25 0.20
CA MET A 116 22.05 10.14 1.14
C MET A 116 21.29 10.54 2.42
N SER A 117 21.53 11.75 2.93
CA SER A 117 20.81 12.27 4.10
C SER A 117 19.33 12.52 3.78
N LEU A 118 19.04 13.03 2.58
CA LEU A 118 17.68 13.26 2.10
C LEU A 118 16.94 11.95 1.84
N HIS A 119 17.60 10.91 1.31
CA HIS A 119 17.00 9.56 1.23
C HIS A 119 16.59 9.02 2.60
N VAL A 120 17.43 9.20 3.63
CA VAL A 120 17.08 8.77 4.99
C VAL A 120 15.90 9.58 5.54
N ALA A 121 15.89 10.90 5.34
CA ALA A 121 14.76 11.74 5.76
C ALA A 121 13.45 11.32 5.06
N ALA A 122 13.51 11.08 3.75
CA ALA A 122 12.37 10.61 2.96
C ALA A 122 11.87 9.23 3.44
N ALA A 123 12.78 8.27 3.69
CA ALA A 123 12.43 6.96 4.24
C ALA A 123 11.74 7.08 5.61
N ILE A 124 12.17 8.03 6.45
CA ILE A 124 11.51 8.31 7.74
C ILE A 124 10.11 8.90 7.51
N HIS A 125 9.95 9.85 6.59
CA HIS A 125 8.63 10.38 6.21
C HIS A 125 7.70 9.26 5.72
N CYS A 126 8.18 8.39 4.84
CA CYS A 126 7.41 7.23 4.35
C CYS A 126 7.07 6.25 5.48
N GLY A 127 8.01 5.95 6.39
CA GLY A 127 7.74 5.12 7.57
C GLY A 127 6.73 5.72 8.54
N LEU A 128 6.54 7.05 8.52
CA LEU A 128 5.52 7.77 9.27
C LEU A 128 4.17 7.89 8.51
N GLY A 129 4.05 7.29 7.33
CA GLY A 129 2.87 7.43 6.45
C GLY A 129 2.75 8.82 5.80
N ARG A 130 3.76 9.68 5.92
CA ARG A 130 3.78 11.05 5.38
C ARG A 130 4.35 11.08 3.97
N HIS A 131 3.78 10.28 3.07
CA HIS A 131 4.27 10.13 1.70
C HIS A 131 4.29 11.46 0.92
N ALA A 132 3.31 12.33 1.13
CA ALA A 132 3.25 13.64 0.49
C ALA A 132 4.43 14.56 0.90
N ASP A 133 4.90 14.46 2.15
CA ASP A 133 6.06 15.23 2.63
C ASP A 133 7.38 14.65 2.12
N ALA A 134 7.43 13.35 1.80
CA ALA A 134 8.62 12.68 1.27
C ALA A 134 8.94 13.09 -0.18
N VAL A 135 7.92 13.37 -1.00
CA VAL A 135 8.09 13.76 -2.42
C VAL A 135 9.06 14.92 -2.61
N PRO A 136 8.87 16.12 -2.02
CA PRO A 136 9.78 17.24 -2.23
C PRO A 136 11.20 16.98 -1.68
N VAL A 137 11.33 16.12 -0.67
CA VAL A 137 12.64 15.72 -0.12
C VAL A 137 13.39 14.84 -1.13
N LEU A 138 12.69 13.91 -1.79
CA LEU A 138 13.25 13.03 -2.81
C LEU A 138 13.54 13.75 -4.13
N GLU A 139 12.65 14.64 -4.59
CA GLU A 139 12.91 15.49 -5.75
C GLU A 139 14.18 16.32 -5.56
N ARG A 140 14.37 16.85 -4.35
CA ARG A 140 15.59 17.57 -3.97
C ARG A 140 16.80 16.63 -3.94
N ALA A 141 16.67 15.42 -3.40
CA ALA A 141 17.78 14.46 -3.36
C ALA A 141 18.30 14.14 -4.77
N VAL A 142 17.38 13.86 -5.70
CA VAL A 142 17.71 13.58 -7.11
C VAL A 142 18.32 14.79 -7.80
N ALA A 143 17.79 16.01 -7.55
CA ALA A 143 18.32 17.24 -8.15
C ALA A 143 19.76 17.53 -7.74
N VAL A 144 20.17 17.15 -6.53
CA VAL A 144 21.54 17.35 -6.03
C VAL A 144 22.55 16.45 -6.74
N VAL A 145 22.14 15.25 -7.15
CA VAL A 145 23.03 14.25 -7.80
C VAL A 145 22.83 14.12 -9.31
N THR A 146 21.92 14.91 -9.90
CA THR A 146 21.72 14.96 -11.35
C THR A 146 22.31 16.27 -11.86
N PRO A 147 23.37 16.25 -12.69
CA PRO A 147 23.94 17.48 -13.21
C PRO A 147 22.91 18.23 -14.08
N PRO A 148 22.95 19.57 -14.11
CA PRO A 148 22.08 20.35 -14.98
C PRO A 148 22.33 19.96 -16.46
N PRO A 149 21.30 20.03 -17.33
CA PRO A 149 21.47 19.71 -18.74
C PRO A 149 22.58 20.57 -19.35
N ALA A 150 23.42 19.95 -20.19
CA ALA A 150 24.51 20.65 -20.86
C ALA A 150 23.99 21.91 -21.57
N PRO A 151 24.71 23.05 -21.50
CA PRO A 151 24.29 24.26 -22.19
C PRO A 151 24.11 23.97 -23.69
N ALA A 152 23.10 24.58 -24.30
CA ALA A 152 22.81 24.43 -25.73
C ALA A 152 24.09 24.67 -26.56
N PRO A 153 24.31 23.92 -27.65
CA PRO A 153 25.54 24.04 -28.44
C PRO A 153 25.72 25.48 -28.89
N VAL A 154 26.80 26.10 -28.42
CA VAL A 154 27.23 27.44 -28.83
C VAL A 154 27.56 27.38 -30.32
N ALA A 155 27.10 28.39 -31.07
CA ALA A 155 27.28 28.48 -32.51
C ALA A 155 28.76 28.39 -32.89
N GLU A 156 29.04 27.71 -34.01
CA GLU A 156 30.38 27.44 -34.56
C GLU A 156 31.29 28.68 -34.51
N GLY A 157 32.36 28.62 -33.72
CA GLY A 157 33.41 29.65 -33.75
C GLY A 157 34.16 29.94 -32.45
N GLU A 158 33.72 29.44 -31.30
CA GLU A 158 34.46 29.59 -30.03
C GLU A 158 35.16 28.29 -29.64
N GLU A 159 36.48 28.35 -29.43
CA GLU A 159 37.26 27.24 -28.87
C GLU A 159 36.73 26.91 -27.47
N VAL A 160 36.04 25.77 -27.37
CA VAL A 160 35.67 25.16 -26.09
C VAL A 160 36.96 24.68 -25.42
N PRO A 161 37.29 25.12 -24.19
CA PRO A 161 38.38 24.52 -23.44
C PRO A 161 38.02 23.05 -23.22
N GLN A 162 38.88 22.13 -23.67
CA GLN A 162 38.72 20.72 -23.32
C GLN A 162 38.80 20.60 -21.79
N PRO A 163 37.83 19.97 -21.12
CA PRO A 163 38.01 19.65 -19.71
C PRO A 163 39.05 18.53 -19.63
N GLU A 164 40.26 18.89 -19.20
CA GLU A 164 41.36 17.98 -18.84
C GLU A 164 41.16 17.35 -17.45
N GLU A 165 39.92 17.15 -17.02
CA GLU A 165 39.65 16.36 -15.82
C GLU A 165 39.34 14.92 -16.26
N GLU A 166 40.24 14.00 -15.91
CA GLU A 166 39.90 12.58 -15.77
C GLU A 166 38.61 12.51 -14.94
N VAL A 167 37.47 12.30 -15.61
CA VAL A 167 36.23 12.00 -14.91
C VAL A 167 36.48 10.67 -14.22
N ASP A 168 36.75 10.73 -12.92
CA ASP A 168 36.95 9.56 -12.07
C ASP A 168 35.72 8.65 -12.23
N GLU A 169 35.85 7.60 -13.03
CA GLU A 169 34.74 6.70 -13.41
C GLU A 169 34.01 6.18 -12.16
N ARG A 170 34.74 6.00 -11.05
CA ARG A 170 34.19 5.60 -9.75
C ARG A 170 33.29 6.67 -9.11
N LYS A 171 33.62 7.95 -9.28
CA LYS A 171 32.73 9.05 -8.84
C LYS A 171 31.45 9.07 -9.68
N GLY A 172 31.55 8.81 -10.98
CA GLY A 172 30.37 8.68 -11.84
C GLY A 172 29.41 7.56 -11.41
N GLU A 173 29.96 6.39 -11.04
CA GLU A 173 29.17 5.24 -10.57
C GLU A 173 28.43 5.52 -9.26
N GLU A 174 29.09 6.12 -8.27
CA GLU A 174 28.47 6.45 -6.97
C GLU A 174 27.32 7.46 -7.12
N TRP A 175 27.50 8.46 -7.99
CA TRP A 175 26.48 9.45 -8.32
C TRP A 175 25.30 8.82 -9.06
N ALA A 176 25.57 7.94 -10.03
CA ALA A 176 24.53 7.20 -10.73
C ALA A 176 23.73 6.30 -9.78
N LEU A 177 24.38 5.64 -8.82
CA LEU A 177 23.71 4.82 -7.81
C LEU A 177 22.83 5.65 -6.86
N ALA A 178 23.31 6.83 -6.44
CA ALA A 178 22.52 7.75 -5.63
C ALA A 178 21.31 8.27 -6.41
N ALA A 179 21.50 8.69 -7.66
CA ALA A 179 20.41 9.13 -8.53
C ALA A 179 19.38 8.02 -8.77
N PHE A 180 19.84 6.80 -9.07
CA PHE A 180 19.00 5.61 -9.19
C PHE A 180 18.16 5.40 -7.92
N SER A 181 18.80 5.36 -6.75
CA SER A 181 18.11 5.15 -5.47
C SER A 181 17.06 6.22 -5.17
N GLY A 182 17.34 7.49 -5.51
CA GLY A 182 16.39 8.58 -5.36
C GLY A 182 15.17 8.42 -6.27
N TRP A 183 15.38 8.08 -7.55
CA TRP A 183 14.29 7.82 -8.50
C TRP A 183 13.44 6.61 -8.12
N MET A 184 14.06 5.53 -7.64
CA MET A 184 13.32 4.34 -7.17
C MET A 184 12.44 4.69 -5.96
N GLN A 185 12.98 5.38 -4.95
CA GLN A 185 12.20 5.82 -3.78
C GLN A 185 11.08 6.80 -4.16
N LEU A 186 11.32 7.68 -5.13
CA LEU A 186 10.30 8.59 -5.64
C LEU A 186 9.18 7.82 -6.35
N GLY A 187 9.55 6.80 -7.14
CA GLY A 187 8.62 5.85 -7.76
C GLY A 187 7.74 5.11 -6.73
N ASP A 188 8.36 4.57 -5.68
CA ASP A 188 7.65 3.91 -4.56
C ASP A 188 6.69 4.89 -3.87
N THR A 189 7.15 6.11 -3.60
CA THR A 189 6.36 7.15 -2.91
C THR A 189 5.17 7.58 -3.76
N HIS A 190 5.34 7.75 -5.07
CA HIS A 190 4.23 8.04 -5.98
C HIS A 190 3.24 6.88 -6.09
N ALA A 191 3.71 5.63 -6.13
CA ALA A 191 2.84 4.45 -6.11
C ALA A 191 1.98 4.41 -4.84
N MET A 192 2.57 4.69 -3.67
CA MET A 192 1.84 4.78 -2.39
C MET A 192 0.81 5.92 -2.37
N LEU A 193 1.05 7.00 -3.10
CA LEU A 193 0.10 8.10 -3.29
C LEU A 193 -0.97 7.82 -4.36
N GLY A 194 -0.95 6.65 -5.01
CA GLY A 194 -1.85 6.29 -6.11
C GLY A 194 -1.54 6.99 -7.44
N ARG A 195 -0.38 7.65 -7.55
CA ARG A 195 0.06 8.43 -8.71
C ARG A 195 0.86 7.54 -9.66
N MET A 196 0.15 6.67 -10.37
CA MET A 196 0.78 5.59 -11.17
C MET A 196 1.59 6.11 -12.36
N ASP A 197 1.15 7.16 -13.02
CA ASP A 197 1.87 7.74 -14.16
C ASP A 197 3.21 8.35 -13.73
N GLU A 198 3.22 9.11 -12.63
CA GLU A 198 4.44 9.64 -12.05
C GLU A 198 5.35 8.53 -11.52
N SER A 199 4.78 7.48 -10.92
CA SER A 199 5.53 6.32 -10.46
C SER A 199 6.28 5.61 -11.61
N ILE A 200 5.59 5.32 -12.71
CA ILE A 200 6.18 4.74 -13.93
C ILE A 200 7.28 5.64 -14.48
N ALA A 201 7.06 6.95 -14.55
CA ALA A 201 8.06 7.90 -15.03
C ALA A 201 9.33 7.90 -14.16
N CYS A 202 9.18 7.86 -12.83
CA CYS A 202 10.29 7.83 -11.88
C CYS A 202 11.08 6.52 -12.00
N TYR A 203 10.40 5.36 -12.00
CA TYR A 203 11.08 4.09 -12.22
C TYR A 203 11.75 4.01 -13.60
N GLY A 204 11.16 4.61 -14.63
CA GLY A 204 11.74 4.70 -15.96
C GLY A 204 13.05 5.49 -15.96
N LYS A 205 13.11 6.61 -15.24
CA LYS A 205 14.34 7.40 -15.05
C LYS A 205 15.40 6.62 -14.28
N GLY A 206 15.02 5.95 -13.19
CA GLY A 206 15.93 5.05 -12.46
C GLY A 206 16.48 3.95 -13.38
N PHE A 207 15.62 3.32 -14.17
CA PHE A 207 15.99 2.28 -15.12
C PHE A 207 16.98 2.76 -16.19
N GLU A 208 16.75 3.94 -16.78
CA GLU A 208 17.68 4.56 -17.73
C GLU A 208 19.07 4.77 -17.12
N ILE A 209 19.14 5.33 -15.91
CA ILE A 209 20.39 5.59 -15.18
C ILE A 209 21.11 4.27 -14.87
N GLN A 210 20.38 3.28 -14.36
CA GLN A 210 20.96 1.99 -14.00
C GLN A 210 21.50 1.24 -15.22
N MET A 211 20.78 1.26 -16.35
CA MET A 211 21.28 0.67 -17.59
C MET A 211 22.53 1.39 -18.12
N ALA A 212 22.58 2.72 -18.02
CA ALA A 212 23.73 3.49 -18.46
C ALA A 212 24.98 3.19 -17.60
N ALA A 213 24.80 3.02 -16.30
CA ALA A 213 25.89 2.75 -15.36
C ALA A 213 26.39 1.30 -15.39
N LEU A 214 25.47 0.32 -15.53
CA LEU A 214 25.79 -1.10 -15.35
C LEU A 214 25.79 -1.92 -16.65
N GLY A 215 25.17 -1.39 -17.71
CA GLY A 215 24.90 -2.12 -18.95
C GLY A 215 23.54 -2.83 -18.94
N ASP A 216 23.05 -3.18 -20.14
CA ASP A 216 21.72 -3.74 -20.38
C ASP A 216 21.53 -5.18 -19.85
N ARG A 217 22.63 -5.88 -19.60
CA ARG A 217 22.67 -7.29 -19.16
C ARG A 217 23.02 -7.49 -17.69
N ASP A 218 23.21 -6.43 -16.90
CA ASP A 218 23.51 -6.59 -15.47
C ASP A 218 22.28 -7.18 -14.71
N PRO A 219 22.46 -8.18 -13.83
CA PRO A 219 21.36 -8.77 -13.05
C PRO A 219 20.51 -7.77 -12.26
N ARG A 220 21.08 -6.64 -11.82
CA ARG A 220 20.35 -5.58 -11.10
C ARG A 220 19.33 -4.86 -12.00
N VAL A 221 19.57 -4.83 -13.32
CA VAL A 221 18.61 -4.27 -14.30
C VAL A 221 17.35 -5.14 -14.36
N ALA A 222 17.48 -6.46 -14.17
CA ALA A 222 16.33 -7.35 -14.14
C ALA A 222 15.42 -7.11 -12.93
N GLU A 223 15.99 -6.73 -11.78
CA GLU A 223 15.20 -6.34 -10.60
C GLU A 223 14.39 -5.07 -10.87
N THR A 224 14.99 -4.05 -11.49
CA THR A 224 14.28 -2.82 -11.87
C THR A 224 13.21 -3.07 -12.94
N CYS A 225 13.46 -3.95 -13.91
CA CYS A 225 12.43 -4.42 -14.86
C CYS A 225 11.21 -4.98 -14.12
N ARG A 226 11.39 -5.69 -13.00
CA ARG A 226 10.29 -6.23 -12.19
C ARG A 226 9.47 -5.11 -11.55
N TYR A 227 10.11 -4.13 -10.93
CA TYR A 227 9.43 -2.97 -10.33
C TYR A 227 8.62 -2.19 -11.37
N LEU A 228 9.22 -1.90 -12.54
CA LEU A 228 8.52 -1.27 -13.65
C LEU A 228 7.35 -2.11 -14.15
N ALA A 229 7.53 -3.41 -14.31
CA ALA A 229 6.47 -4.29 -14.79
C ALA A 229 5.26 -4.29 -13.84
N GLU A 230 5.50 -4.28 -12.52
CA GLU A 230 4.46 -4.18 -11.51
C GLU A 230 3.70 -2.85 -11.60
N ALA A 231 4.41 -1.72 -11.73
CA ALA A 231 3.81 -0.41 -11.92
C ALA A 231 2.96 -0.34 -13.20
N HIS A 232 3.46 -0.91 -14.31
CA HIS A 232 2.70 -1.01 -15.56
C HIS A 232 1.46 -1.90 -15.44
N VAL A 233 1.50 -3.00 -14.67
CA VAL A 233 0.30 -3.83 -14.38
C VAL A 233 -0.73 -3.01 -13.60
N GLN A 234 -0.31 -2.23 -12.61
CA GLN A 234 -1.20 -1.36 -11.83
C GLN A 234 -1.83 -0.26 -12.70
N ALA A 235 -1.09 0.26 -13.69
CA ALA A 235 -1.59 1.21 -14.69
C ALA A 235 -2.37 0.56 -15.85
N LEU A 236 -2.62 -0.76 -15.81
CA LEU A 236 -3.29 -1.53 -16.86
C LEU A 236 -2.57 -1.51 -18.22
N GLN A 237 -1.26 -1.23 -18.22
CA GLN A 237 -0.37 -1.20 -19.39
C GLN A 237 0.34 -2.56 -19.56
N PHE A 238 -0.44 -3.60 -19.82
CA PHE A 238 0.03 -4.98 -19.75
C PHE A 238 1.08 -5.37 -20.80
N ASP A 239 1.05 -4.76 -21.99
CA ASP A 239 2.01 -5.05 -23.06
C ASP A 239 3.44 -4.62 -22.66
N GLU A 240 3.58 -3.47 -22.00
CA GLU A 240 4.87 -2.99 -21.50
C GLU A 240 5.35 -3.84 -20.31
N ALA A 241 4.43 -4.20 -19.40
CA ALA A 241 4.75 -5.12 -18.30
C ALA A 241 5.28 -6.48 -18.81
N GLU A 242 4.66 -7.04 -19.85
CA GLU A 242 5.11 -8.31 -20.44
C GLU A 242 6.51 -8.19 -21.06
N LYS A 243 6.80 -7.09 -21.77
CA LYS A 243 8.14 -6.84 -22.34
C LYS A 243 9.22 -6.75 -21.26
N LEU A 244 8.94 -6.02 -20.18
CA LEU A 244 9.87 -5.84 -19.06
C LEU A 244 10.13 -7.17 -18.33
N CYS A 245 9.09 -7.95 -18.07
CA CYS A 245 9.23 -9.28 -17.47
C CYS A 245 10.06 -10.24 -18.35
N ARG A 246 9.86 -10.21 -19.68
CA ARG A 246 10.68 -11.01 -20.62
C ARG A 246 12.14 -10.56 -20.60
N LYS A 247 12.41 -9.25 -20.59
CA LYS A 247 13.77 -8.71 -20.47
C LYS A 247 14.44 -9.16 -19.18
N ALA A 248 13.74 -9.08 -18.05
CA ALA A 248 14.25 -9.57 -16.77
C ALA A 248 14.63 -11.05 -16.84
N LEU A 249 13.77 -11.88 -17.43
CA LEU A 249 14.01 -13.32 -17.58
C LEU A 249 15.21 -13.62 -18.49
N GLU A 250 15.39 -12.88 -19.58
CA GLU A 250 16.55 -13.02 -20.48
C GLU A 250 17.87 -12.74 -19.73
N ILE A 251 17.91 -11.65 -18.98
CA ILE A 251 19.07 -11.27 -18.17
C ILE A 251 19.39 -12.38 -17.14
N HIS A 252 18.39 -12.88 -16.42
CA HIS A 252 18.62 -13.94 -15.43
C HIS A 252 19.00 -15.28 -16.05
N ARG A 253 18.50 -15.63 -17.23
CA ARG A 253 18.93 -16.87 -17.93
C ARG A 253 20.40 -16.85 -18.30
N GLU A 254 20.95 -15.67 -18.58
CA GLU A 254 22.36 -15.49 -18.93
C GLU A 254 23.29 -15.54 -17.70
N HIS A 255 22.80 -15.13 -16.53
CA HIS A 255 23.63 -14.90 -15.32
C HIS A 255 23.32 -15.83 -14.14
N SER A 256 22.20 -16.54 -14.16
CA SER A 256 21.70 -17.35 -13.04
C SER A 256 21.40 -18.78 -13.48
N ALA A 257 21.51 -19.73 -12.55
CA ALA A 257 21.04 -21.08 -12.79
C ALA A 257 19.51 -21.05 -13.06
N PRO A 258 18.97 -21.87 -13.98
CA PRO A 258 17.54 -21.88 -14.32
C PRO A 258 16.57 -22.11 -13.15
N ALA A 259 17.08 -22.55 -12.00
CA ALA A 259 16.33 -22.81 -10.77
C ALA A 259 16.72 -21.86 -9.63
N SER A 260 17.09 -20.61 -9.95
CA SER A 260 17.37 -19.59 -8.94
C SER A 260 16.07 -18.97 -8.38
N LEU A 261 16.16 -18.42 -7.17
CA LEU A 261 15.02 -17.82 -6.49
C LEU A 261 14.49 -16.58 -7.24
N GLU A 262 15.39 -15.83 -7.87
CA GLU A 262 15.10 -14.62 -8.64
C GLU A 262 14.30 -14.96 -9.91
N VAL A 263 14.60 -16.09 -10.56
CA VAL A 263 13.80 -16.57 -11.70
C VAL A 263 12.37 -16.89 -11.25
N ALA A 264 12.20 -17.46 -10.05
CA ALA A 264 10.88 -17.78 -9.54
C ALA A 264 10.04 -16.54 -9.23
N THR A 265 10.62 -15.46 -8.68
CA THR A 265 9.89 -14.21 -8.43
C THR A 265 9.45 -13.53 -9.72
N ILE A 266 10.26 -13.62 -10.78
CA ILE A 266 9.91 -13.13 -12.11
C ILE A 266 8.80 -13.98 -12.74
N ASP A 267 8.86 -15.30 -12.62
CA ASP A 267 7.78 -16.19 -13.09
C ASP A 267 6.44 -15.87 -12.38
N VAL A 268 6.46 -15.47 -11.08
CA VAL A 268 5.26 -14.96 -10.40
C VAL A 268 4.78 -13.64 -11.01
N ALA A 269 5.68 -12.69 -11.28
CA ALA A 269 5.32 -11.41 -11.90
C ALA A 269 4.70 -11.60 -13.30
N ILE A 270 5.30 -12.45 -14.14
CA ILE A 270 4.75 -12.85 -15.45
C ILE A 270 3.37 -13.48 -15.27
N GLY A 271 3.22 -14.38 -14.29
CA GLY A 271 1.94 -14.99 -13.96
C GLY A 271 0.87 -13.95 -13.62
N ASN A 272 1.20 -12.93 -12.82
CA ASN A 272 0.29 -11.83 -12.48
C ASN A 272 -0.09 -11.01 -13.71
N THR A 273 0.87 -10.69 -14.60
CA THR A 273 0.61 -9.99 -15.86
C THR A 273 -0.36 -10.78 -16.75
N TYR A 274 -0.12 -12.08 -16.93
CA TYR A 274 -1.03 -12.93 -17.71
C TYR A 274 -2.41 -13.09 -17.07
N LEU A 275 -2.49 -13.13 -15.73
CA LEU A 275 -3.76 -13.17 -15.02
C LEU A 275 -4.58 -11.90 -15.30
N ALA A 276 -3.94 -10.73 -15.26
CA ALA A 276 -4.59 -9.45 -15.55
C ALA A 276 -5.04 -9.34 -17.02
N LEU A 277 -4.30 -9.95 -17.95
CA LEU A 277 -4.67 -10.11 -19.36
C LEU A 277 -5.74 -11.18 -19.62
N ALA A 278 -6.26 -11.84 -18.58
CA ALA A 278 -7.14 -13.01 -18.70
C ALA A 278 -6.56 -14.17 -19.54
N ARG A 279 -5.22 -14.24 -19.67
CA ARG A 279 -4.46 -15.34 -20.28
C ARG A 279 -4.18 -16.41 -19.23
N PHE A 280 -5.24 -17.10 -18.83
CA PHE A 280 -5.22 -17.96 -17.64
C PHE A 280 -4.28 -19.16 -17.76
N ASP A 281 -4.17 -19.77 -18.93
CA ASP A 281 -3.33 -20.96 -19.13
C ASP A 281 -1.84 -20.60 -19.01
N GLU A 282 -1.41 -19.49 -19.61
CA GLU A 282 -0.04 -18.99 -19.47
C GLU A 282 0.25 -18.54 -18.04
N SER A 283 -0.72 -17.94 -17.36
CA SER A 283 -0.59 -17.57 -15.94
C SER A 283 -0.38 -18.78 -15.04
N VAL A 284 -1.19 -19.84 -15.20
CA VAL A 284 -1.03 -21.11 -14.46
C VAL A 284 0.35 -21.70 -14.72
N PHE A 285 0.80 -21.71 -15.98
CA PHE A 285 2.09 -22.26 -16.35
C PHE A 285 3.25 -21.52 -15.66
N SER A 286 3.22 -20.18 -15.66
CA SER A 286 4.24 -19.36 -14.99
C SER A 286 4.23 -19.56 -13.48
N TYR A 287 3.04 -19.59 -12.83
CA TYR A 287 2.95 -19.89 -11.40
C TYR A 287 3.45 -21.30 -11.05
N GLN A 288 3.18 -22.30 -11.88
CA GLN A 288 3.68 -23.67 -11.65
C GLN A 288 5.20 -23.76 -11.75
N LYS A 289 5.83 -23.01 -12.66
CA LYS A 289 7.29 -22.90 -12.72
C LYS A 289 7.86 -22.28 -11.46
N ALA A 290 7.34 -21.13 -11.04
CA ALA A 290 7.74 -20.47 -9.82
C ALA A 290 7.60 -21.41 -8.61
N LEU A 291 6.46 -22.10 -8.50
CA LEU A 291 6.18 -23.05 -7.43
C LEU A 291 7.20 -24.19 -7.38
N THR A 292 7.58 -24.74 -8.54
CA THR A 292 8.55 -25.84 -8.63
C THR A 292 9.93 -25.41 -8.10
N VAL A 293 10.38 -24.22 -8.51
CA VAL A 293 11.67 -23.66 -8.07
C VAL A 293 11.63 -23.34 -6.58
N LEU A 294 10.59 -22.66 -6.10
CA LEU A 294 10.46 -22.26 -4.69
C LEU A 294 10.41 -23.46 -3.75
N LYS A 295 9.65 -24.50 -4.09
CA LYS A 295 9.59 -25.74 -3.30
C LYS A 295 10.94 -26.44 -3.22
N SER A 296 11.69 -26.46 -4.32
CA SER A 296 13.01 -27.09 -4.37
C SER A 296 14.05 -26.29 -3.58
N ALA A 297 13.99 -24.95 -3.63
CA ALA A 297 14.97 -24.08 -2.99
C ALA A 297 14.70 -23.81 -1.49
N ARG A 298 13.43 -23.69 -1.10
CA ARG A 298 13.03 -23.25 0.26
C ARG A 298 12.17 -24.26 1.02
N GLY A 299 11.74 -25.34 0.37
CA GLY A 299 10.83 -26.33 0.94
C GLY A 299 9.35 -25.95 0.80
N ASP A 300 8.47 -26.92 1.04
CA ASP A 300 7.02 -26.77 0.85
C ASP A 300 6.34 -25.83 1.86
N ASP A 301 6.92 -25.67 3.06
CA ASP A 301 6.35 -24.90 4.16
C ASP A 301 6.83 -23.44 4.22
N HIS A 302 7.44 -22.94 3.14
CA HIS A 302 7.94 -21.57 3.09
C HIS A 302 6.83 -20.56 2.71
N PRO A 303 6.71 -19.38 3.35
CA PRO A 303 5.72 -18.35 3.01
C PRO A 303 5.63 -17.97 1.52
N SER A 304 6.77 -17.90 0.82
CA SER A 304 6.79 -17.67 -0.64
C SER A 304 6.10 -18.78 -1.46
N VAL A 305 6.08 -20.03 -0.99
CA VAL A 305 5.30 -21.11 -1.62
C VAL A 305 3.82 -20.88 -1.38
N ALA A 306 3.45 -20.45 -0.17
CA ALA A 306 2.08 -20.08 0.16
C ALA A 306 1.57 -18.92 -0.70
N SER A 307 2.37 -17.88 -0.94
CA SER A 307 1.94 -16.75 -1.78
C SER A 307 1.61 -17.18 -3.20
N VAL A 308 2.38 -18.11 -3.79
CA VAL A 308 2.06 -18.68 -5.12
C VAL A 308 0.78 -19.51 -5.08
N PHE A 309 0.51 -20.25 -3.99
CA PHE A 309 -0.79 -20.90 -3.81
C PHE A 309 -1.93 -19.89 -3.75
N VAL A 310 -1.77 -18.75 -3.10
CA VAL A 310 -2.79 -17.69 -3.08
C VAL A 310 -3.02 -17.13 -4.49
N ARG A 311 -1.98 -16.88 -5.28
CA ARG A 311 -2.11 -16.44 -6.68
C ARG A 311 -2.85 -17.47 -7.54
N LEU A 312 -2.56 -18.76 -7.38
CA LEU A 312 -3.31 -19.83 -8.05
C LEU A 312 -4.77 -19.89 -7.58
N ALA A 313 -5.03 -19.66 -6.30
CA ALA A 313 -6.38 -19.63 -5.75
C ALA A 313 -7.22 -18.49 -6.34
N ASP A 314 -6.67 -17.28 -6.47
CA ASP A 314 -7.32 -16.14 -7.13
C ASP A 314 -7.59 -16.44 -8.61
N LEU A 315 -6.60 -16.98 -9.33
CA LEU A 315 -6.78 -17.38 -10.73
C LEU A 315 -7.93 -18.39 -10.89
N TYR A 316 -7.97 -19.43 -10.06
CA TYR A 316 -9.03 -20.43 -10.13
C TYR A 316 -10.40 -19.87 -9.71
N HIS A 317 -10.43 -18.89 -8.80
CA HIS A 317 -11.65 -18.16 -8.46
C HIS A 317 -12.18 -17.40 -9.69
N ARG A 318 -11.34 -16.59 -10.35
CA ARG A 318 -11.72 -15.80 -11.55
C ARG A 318 -12.17 -16.66 -12.73
N THR A 319 -11.65 -17.88 -12.85
CA THR A 319 -12.07 -18.84 -13.89
C THR A 319 -13.30 -19.67 -13.50
N GLY A 320 -13.89 -19.44 -12.33
CA GLY A 320 -15.07 -20.16 -11.83
C GLY A 320 -14.79 -21.59 -11.33
N LYS A 321 -13.52 -21.99 -11.26
CA LYS A 321 -13.07 -23.30 -10.75
C LYS A 321 -12.95 -23.25 -9.22
N LEU A 322 -14.11 -23.13 -8.56
CA LEU A 322 -14.19 -22.82 -7.13
C LEU A 322 -13.59 -23.91 -6.24
N ARG A 323 -13.63 -25.18 -6.66
CA ARG A 323 -13.07 -26.30 -5.89
C ARG A 323 -11.55 -26.21 -5.84
N GLU A 324 -10.93 -25.95 -6.98
CA GLU A 324 -9.50 -25.77 -7.14
C GLU A 324 -9.04 -24.53 -6.35
N SER A 325 -9.78 -23.42 -6.47
CA SER A 325 -9.53 -22.20 -5.70
C SER A 325 -9.48 -22.47 -4.19
N LYS A 326 -10.52 -23.12 -3.64
CA LYS A 326 -10.57 -23.49 -2.21
C LYS A 326 -9.44 -24.43 -1.81
N SER A 327 -9.09 -25.42 -2.65
CA SER A 327 -7.98 -26.33 -2.39
C SER A 327 -6.64 -25.58 -2.29
N TYR A 328 -6.40 -24.58 -3.14
CA TYR A 328 -5.19 -23.77 -3.08
C TYR A 328 -5.18 -22.83 -1.87
N CYS A 329 -6.32 -22.24 -1.49
CA CYS A 329 -6.46 -21.52 -0.22
C CYS A 329 -6.09 -22.42 0.97
N GLU A 330 -6.62 -23.64 1.03
CA GLU A 330 -6.31 -24.59 2.10
C GLU A 330 -4.82 -24.97 2.15
N ASN A 331 -4.16 -25.12 0.99
CA ASN A 331 -2.72 -25.36 0.93
C ASN A 331 -1.92 -24.18 1.48
N ALA A 332 -2.27 -22.94 1.10
CA ALA A 332 -1.64 -21.74 1.66
C ALA A 332 -1.87 -21.62 3.18
N LEU A 333 -3.10 -21.88 3.65
CA LEU A 333 -3.43 -21.84 5.07
C LEU A 333 -2.67 -22.88 5.90
N ARG A 334 -2.38 -24.06 5.35
CA ARG A 334 -1.54 -25.07 6.02
C ARG A 334 -0.13 -24.56 6.25
N VAL A 335 0.45 -23.88 5.27
CA VAL A 335 1.76 -23.25 5.39
C VAL A 335 1.72 -22.12 6.43
N TYR A 336 0.73 -21.22 6.33
CA TYR A 336 0.57 -20.13 7.29
C TYR A 336 0.17 -20.59 8.69
N ALA A 337 -0.34 -21.80 8.89
CA ALA A 337 -0.64 -22.35 10.22
C ALA A 337 0.63 -22.62 11.04
N LYS A 338 1.75 -22.94 10.38
CA LYS A 338 3.05 -23.20 10.99
C LYS A 338 4.14 -22.59 10.13
N PRO A 339 4.25 -21.26 10.11
CA PRO A 339 5.22 -20.61 9.24
C PRO A 339 6.64 -20.98 9.66
N ALA A 340 7.53 -21.07 8.67
CA ALA A 340 8.94 -21.40 8.90
C ALA A 340 9.59 -20.44 9.93
N PRO A 341 10.58 -20.89 10.74
CA PRO A 341 11.28 -20.02 11.67
C PRO A 341 11.89 -18.80 10.95
N GLY A 342 11.51 -17.60 11.38
CA GLY A 342 11.95 -16.34 10.76
C GLY A 342 10.96 -15.74 9.74
N ALA A 343 9.82 -16.37 9.48
CA ALA A 343 8.74 -15.75 8.72
C ALA A 343 8.22 -14.50 9.43
N ALA A 344 8.12 -13.41 8.68
CA ALA A 344 7.72 -12.12 9.23
C ALA A 344 6.18 -12.11 9.47
N PRO A 345 5.69 -11.66 10.64
CA PRO A 345 4.25 -11.70 10.96
C PRO A 345 3.36 -10.94 9.97
N ASP A 346 3.88 -9.87 9.39
CA ASP A 346 3.29 -9.05 8.32
C ASP A 346 3.11 -9.83 7.02
N GLU A 347 4.10 -10.62 6.59
CA GLU A 347 3.97 -11.48 5.39
C GLU A 347 2.85 -12.51 5.57
N VAL A 348 2.77 -13.11 6.76
CA VAL A 348 1.72 -14.08 7.09
C VAL A 348 0.34 -13.39 7.17
N ALA A 349 0.26 -12.22 7.79
CA ALA A 349 -0.98 -11.45 7.87
C ALA A 349 -1.47 -11.03 6.48
N GLY A 350 -0.59 -10.54 5.60
CA GLY A 350 -0.92 -10.20 4.22
C GLY A 350 -1.46 -11.39 3.45
N GLY A 351 -0.83 -12.56 3.57
CA GLY A 351 -1.33 -13.80 2.96
C GLY A 351 -2.71 -14.22 3.49
N LEU A 352 -2.98 -14.06 4.79
CA LEU A 352 -4.30 -14.32 5.37
C LEU A 352 -5.37 -13.35 4.86
N MET A 353 -5.03 -12.07 4.67
CA MET A 353 -5.93 -11.06 4.11
C MET A 353 -6.30 -11.39 2.66
N GLU A 354 -5.33 -11.76 1.83
CA GLU A 354 -5.60 -12.16 0.44
C GLU A 354 -6.51 -13.41 0.38
N ILE A 355 -6.28 -14.40 1.24
CA ILE A 355 -7.15 -15.59 1.33
C ILE A 355 -8.55 -15.22 1.83
N ALA A 356 -8.66 -14.27 2.78
CA ALA A 356 -9.95 -13.79 3.27
C ALA A 356 -10.76 -13.13 2.15
N ALA A 357 -10.14 -12.32 1.29
CA ALA A 357 -10.79 -11.72 0.13
C ALA A 357 -11.30 -12.79 -0.86
N ILE A 358 -10.57 -13.90 -1.04
CA ILE A 358 -11.04 -15.02 -1.87
C ILE A 358 -12.26 -15.69 -1.22
N TYR A 359 -12.24 -15.96 0.09
CA TYR A 359 -13.41 -16.54 0.78
C TYR A 359 -14.63 -15.60 0.78
N GLU A 360 -14.40 -14.28 0.90
CA GLU A 360 -15.43 -13.26 0.73
C GLU A 360 -16.08 -13.36 -0.65
N ALA A 361 -15.28 -13.43 -1.71
CA ALA A 361 -15.78 -13.56 -3.08
C ALA A 361 -16.47 -14.91 -3.35
N LEU A 362 -16.12 -15.96 -2.60
CA LEU A 362 -16.82 -17.25 -2.60
C LEU A 362 -18.13 -17.24 -1.79
N GLY A 363 -18.40 -16.17 -1.03
CA GLY A 363 -19.56 -16.05 -0.14
C GLY A 363 -19.40 -16.73 1.23
N ASP A 364 -18.23 -17.29 1.54
CA ASP A 364 -17.90 -17.94 2.81
C ASP A 364 -17.48 -16.86 3.86
N LEU A 365 -18.38 -15.91 4.15
CA LEU A 365 -18.08 -14.69 4.94
C LEU A 365 -17.57 -14.98 6.36
N ASP A 366 -18.08 -16.03 7.02
CA ASP A 366 -17.62 -16.43 8.35
C ASP A 366 -16.17 -16.88 8.37
N GLU A 367 -15.70 -17.56 7.31
CA GLU A 367 -14.32 -18.00 7.22
C GLU A 367 -13.40 -16.82 6.90
N ALA A 368 -13.82 -15.92 6.01
CA ALA A 368 -13.12 -14.66 5.76
C ALA A 368 -12.92 -13.85 7.06
N LEU A 369 -13.97 -13.72 7.89
CA LEU A 369 -13.88 -13.03 9.19
C LEU A 369 -12.87 -13.69 10.15
N LYS A 370 -12.83 -15.02 10.24
CA LYS A 370 -11.86 -15.73 11.10
C LYS A 370 -10.43 -15.48 10.64
N LEU A 371 -10.21 -15.43 9.32
CA LEU A 371 -8.89 -15.16 8.75
C LEU A 371 -8.44 -13.73 9.03
N LEU A 372 -9.33 -12.75 8.87
CA LEU A 372 -9.04 -11.35 9.21
C LEU A 372 -8.78 -11.14 10.71
N GLN A 373 -9.54 -11.80 11.59
CA GLN A 373 -9.27 -11.78 13.04
C GLN A 373 -7.89 -12.36 13.37
N ARG A 374 -7.50 -13.43 12.66
CA ARG A 374 -6.18 -14.04 12.82
C ARG A 374 -5.06 -13.12 12.31
N ALA A 375 -5.27 -12.44 11.19
CA ALA A 375 -4.34 -11.45 10.65
C ALA A 375 -4.17 -10.28 11.63
N LEU A 376 -5.28 -9.74 12.15
CA LEU A 376 -5.27 -8.66 13.15
C LEU A 376 -4.41 -9.02 14.37
N LYS A 377 -4.62 -10.23 14.92
CA LYS A 377 -3.87 -10.73 16.08
C LYS A 377 -2.36 -10.85 15.84
N LEU A 378 -1.94 -11.09 14.60
CA LEU A 378 -0.51 -11.14 14.26
C LEU A 378 0.12 -9.73 14.22
N LEU A 379 -0.68 -8.70 13.95
CA LEU A 379 -0.22 -7.32 13.80
C LEU A 379 -0.40 -6.48 15.07
N GLU A 380 -1.22 -6.91 16.03
CA GLU A 380 -1.44 -6.22 17.32
C GLU A 380 -0.14 -5.92 18.10
N ASP A 381 0.90 -6.75 17.93
CA ASP A 381 2.19 -6.61 18.62
C ASP A 381 3.21 -5.72 17.89
N SER A 382 2.88 -5.19 16.70
CA SER A 382 3.82 -4.44 15.85
C SER A 382 3.52 -2.92 15.84
N PRO A 383 4.30 -2.08 16.56
CA PRO A 383 4.11 -0.63 16.53
C PRO A 383 4.39 -0.07 15.12
N GLY A 384 3.47 0.75 14.58
CA GLY A 384 3.61 1.40 13.28
C GLY A 384 2.70 0.89 12.15
N GLN A 385 1.85 -0.10 12.40
CA GLN A 385 0.97 -0.69 11.37
C GLN A 385 -0.50 -0.24 11.45
N TRP A 386 -0.77 0.96 11.96
CA TRP A 386 -2.14 1.43 12.19
C TRP A 386 -2.99 1.47 10.93
N SER A 387 -2.40 1.81 9.78
CA SER A 387 -3.10 1.88 8.49
C SER A 387 -3.50 0.48 8.02
N THR A 388 -2.60 -0.51 8.12
CA THR A 388 -2.91 -1.92 7.80
C THR A 388 -3.98 -2.48 8.73
N VAL A 389 -3.86 -2.22 10.04
CA VAL A 389 -4.84 -2.65 11.04
C VAL A 389 -6.20 -2.01 10.77
N ALA A 390 -6.25 -0.71 10.46
CA ALA A 390 -7.48 -0.02 10.08
C ALA A 390 -8.09 -0.60 8.81
N GLY A 391 -7.27 -1.00 7.83
CA GLY A 391 -7.72 -1.71 6.63
C GLY A 391 -8.39 -3.05 6.94
N ILE A 392 -7.80 -3.86 7.82
CA ILE A 392 -8.39 -5.13 8.26
C ILE A 392 -9.72 -4.90 8.98
N GLU A 393 -9.76 -3.94 9.91
CA GLU A 393 -10.98 -3.59 10.64
C GLU A 393 -12.08 -3.05 9.71
N ALA A 394 -11.72 -2.26 8.70
CA ALA A 394 -12.65 -1.80 7.68
C ALA A 394 -13.24 -2.97 6.88
N GLN A 395 -12.41 -3.91 6.43
CA GLN A 395 -12.88 -5.10 5.71
C GLN A 395 -13.79 -5.97 6.61
N MET A 396 -13.42 -6.16 7.88
CA MET A 396 -14.30 -6.84 8.86
C MET A 396 -15.64 -6.09 9.02
N GLY A 397 -15.62 -4.76 9.03
CA GLY A 397 -16.82 -3.93 9.08
C GLY A 397 -17.77 -4.18 7.91
N VAL A 398 -17.23 -4.30 6.69
CA VAL A 398 -17.98 -4.67 5.49
C VAL A 398 -18.58 -6.07 5.61
N LEU A 399 -17.78 -7.06 6.03
CA LEU A 399 -18.27 -8.44 6.20
C LEU A 399 -19.37 -8.53 7.26
N TYR A 400 -19.24 -7.84 8.39
CA TYR A 400 -20.29 -7.77 9.40
C TYR A 400 -21.57 -7.11 8.85
N TYR A 401 -21.45 -6.09 8.00
CA TYR A 401 -22.60 -5.48 7.33
C TYR A 401 -23.32 -6.48 6.44
N MET A 402 -22.58 -7.22 5.61
CA MET A 402 -23.12 -8.25 4.71
C MET A 402 -23.84 -9.38 5.44
N ILE A 403 -23.36 -9.77 6.63
CA ILE A 403 -24.01 -10.78 7.48
C ILE A 403 -25.24 -10.21 8.21
N GLY A 404 -25.44 -8.88 8.21
CA GLY A 404 -26.52 -8.20 8.93
C GLY A 404 -26.21 -7.88 10.39
N ARG A 405 -24.95 -8.02 10.81
CA ARG A 405 -24.45 -7.66 12.16
C ARG A 405 -24.06 -6.18 12.19
N TYR A 406 -25.03 -5.29 12.02
CA TYR A 406 -24.78 -3.86 11.85
C TYR A 406 -24.11 -3.17 13.05
N ALA A 407 -24.34 -3.66 14.27
CA ALA A 407 -23.67 -3.15 15.46
C ALA A 407 -22.16 -3.45 15.44
N ASP A 408 -21.80 -4.68 15.09
CA ASP A 408 -20.39 -5.09 14.96
C ASP A 408 -19.72 -4.38 13.78
N SER A 409 -20.44 -4.24 12.67
CA SER A 409 -19.99 -3.47 11.50
C SER A 409 -19.61 -2.04 11.87
N ARG A 410 -20.53 -1.33 12.54
CA ARG A 410 -20.28 0.03 13.03
C ARG A 410 -19.09 0.09 13.99
N ASN A 411 -18.99 -0.82 14.95
CA ASN A 411 -17.87 -0.84 15.91
C ASN A 411 -16.52 -1.05 15.20
N SER A 412 -16.47 -1.95 14.21
CA SER A 412 -15.28 -2.19 13.40
C SER A 412 -14.89 -0.94 12.59
N PHE A 413 -15.84 -0.28 11.94
CA PHE A 413 -15.58 0.97 11.22
C PHE A 413 -15.14 2.11 12.16
N GLU A 414 -15.77 2.24 13.32
CA GLU A 414 -15.43 3.26 14.33
C GLU A 414 -13.99 3.07 14.85
N SER A 415 -13.57 1.82 15.06
CA SER A 415 -12.20 1.46 15.42
C SER A 415 -11.20 1.87 14.31
N ALA A 416 -11.49 1.54 13.06
CA ALA A 416 -10.67 1.88 11.90
C ALA A 416 -10.55 3.41 11.71
N VAL A 417 -11.68 4.12 11.74
CA VAL A 417 -11.73 5.59 11.63
C VAL A 417 -10.93 6.26 12.75
N SER A 418 -11.02 5.74 13.98
CA SER A 418 -10.28 6.29 15.12
C SER A 418 -8.76 6.16 14.94
N LYS A 419 -8.28 5.03 14.40
CA LYS A 419 -6.86 4.81 14.11
C LYS A 419 -6.37 5.72 12.97
N LEU A 420 -7.13 5.83 11.89
CA LEU A 420 -6.79 6.74 10.79
C LEU A 420 -6.75 8.20 11.25
N ARG A 421 -7.73 8.62 12.07
CA ARG A 421 -7.74 9.97 12.69
C ARG A 421 -6.53 10.23 13.59
N ALA A 422 -6.02 9.21 14.28
CA ALA A 422 -4.84 9.30 15.14
C ALA A 422 -3.52 9.30 14.34
N SER A 423 -3.47 8.58 13.22
CA SER A 423 -2.32 8.55 12.30
C SER A 423 -2.15 9.86 11.52
N GLY A 424 -3.22 10.66 11.39
CA GLY A 424 -3.22 11.88 10.58
C GLY A 424 -3.74 11.66 9.15
N GLU A 425 -4.04 10.43 8.77
CA GLU A 425 -4.67 10.03 7.49
C GLU A 425 -6.17 10.43 7.44
N ARG A 426 -6.46 11.73 7.52
CA ARG A 426 -7.83 12.28 7.44
C ARG A 426 -8.22 12.75 6.04
N LYS A 427 -7.26 12.70 5.10
CA LYS A 427 -7.35 13.27 3.75
C LYS A 427 -6.95 12.20 2.75
N SER A 428 -7.72 11.12 2.71
CA SER A 428 -7.56 10.08 1.70
C SER A 428 -8.93 9.66 1.20
N ALA A 429 -8.99 9.27 -0.07
CA ALA A 429 -10.21 8.72 -0.66
C ALA A 429 -10.73 7.53 0.16
N PHE A 430 -9.82 6.66 0.61
CA PHE A 430 -10.13 5.53 1.48
C PHE A 430 -10.82 5.95 2.78
N PHE A 431 -10.34 7.01 3.45
CA PHE A 431 -10.97 7.52 4.66
C PHE A 431 -12.39 8.02 4.40
N GLY A 432 -12.62 8.72 3.28
CA GLY A 432 -13.95 9.16 2.87
C GLY A 432 -14.91 7.99 2.59
N VAL A 433 -14.44 6.95 1.89
CA VAL A 433 -15.22 5.72 1.65
C VAL A 433 -15.55 5.03 2.97
N LEU A 434 -14.60 4.94 3.90
CA LEU A 434 -14.80 4.33 5.22
C LEU A 434 -15.89 5.05 6.03
N LEU A 435 -15.89 6.38 6.03
CA LEU A 435 -16.93 7.18 6.69
C LEU A 435 -18.31 6.93 6.07
N ASN A 436 -18.39 6.83 4.74
CA ASN A 436 -19.62 6.47 4.04
C ASN A 436 -20.13 5.08 4.45
N GLN A 437 -19.24 4.09 4.54
CA GLN A 437 -19.59 2.73 4.99
C GLN A 437 -20.09 2.71 6.44
N MET A 438 -19.42 3.45 7.32
CA MET A 438 -19.86 3.63 8.71
C MET A 438 -21.23 4.32 8.79
N GLY A 439 -21.47 5.33 7.95
CA GLY A 439 -22.75 6.01 7.80
C GLY A 439 -23.86 5.03 7.43
N LEU A 440 -23.64 4.15 6.45
CA LEU A 440 -24.59 3.10 6.06
C LEU A 440 -24.89 2.12 7.19
N ALA A 441 -23.89 1.74 7.99
CA ALA A 441 -24.12 0.94 9.19
C ALA A 441 -25.00 1.68 10.22
N CYS A 442 -24.79 2.99 10.40
CA CYS A 442 -25.64 3.85 11.25
C CYS A 442 -27.08 3.94 10.74
N VAL A 443 -27.31 3.99 9.42
CA VAL A 443 -28.66 3.96 8.84
C VAL A 443 -29.40 2.68 9.24
N GLN A 444 -28.75 1.52 9.13
CA GLN A 444 -29.33 0.23 9.51
C GLN A 444 -29.62 0.13 11.01
N LEU A 445 -28.90 0.89 11.83
CA LEU A 445 -29.12 1.02 13.28
C LEU A 445 -30.12 2.12 13.65
N PHE A 446 -30.77 2.76 12.68
CA PHE A 446 -31.70 3.89 12.87
C PHE A 446 -31.07 5.11 13.56
N LYS A 447 -29.75 5.29 13.45
CA LYS A 447 -29.02 6.44 13.99
C LYS A 447 -28.87 7.51 12.90
N ILE A 448 -30.00 8.12 12.55
CA ILE A 448 -30.12 9.01 11.39
C ILE A 448 -29.25 10.28 11.51
N ASP A 449 -29.22 10.91 12.69
CA ASP A 449 -28.40 12.11 12.94
C ASP A 449 -26.90 11.85 12.78
N GLU A 450 -26.45 10.69 13.29
CA GLU A 450 -25.06 10.28 13.18
C GLU A 450 -24.70 9.92 11.73
N ALA A 451 -25.59 9.23 11.02
CA ALA A 451 -25.39 8.92 9.60
C ALA A 451 -25.26 10.21 8.77
N ALA A 452 -26.07 11.24 9.04
CA ALA A 452 -25.96 12.52 8.35
C ALA A 452 -24.59 13.18 8.57
N GLN A 453 -24.09 13.20 9.81
CA GLN A 453 -22.77 13.75 10.12
C GLN A 453 -21.64 13.01 9.40
N LEU A 454 -21.72 11.67 9.37
CA LEU A 454 -20.74 10.83 8.71
C LEU A 454 -20.73 11.02 7.19
N PHE A 455 -21.91 11.11 6.56
CA PHE A 455 -21.98 11.36 5.12
C PHE A 455 -21.54 12.77 4.75
N GLU A 456 -21.83 13.77 5.59
CA GLU A 456 -21.32 15.15 5.39
C GLU A 456 -19.78 15.20 5.48
N GLU A 457 -19.18 14.52 6.46
CA GLU A 457 -17.72 14.41 6.57
C GLU A 457 -17.14 13.64 5.37
N ALA A 458 -17.75 12.52 4.97
CA ALA A 458 -17.34 11.73 3.81
C ALA A 458 -17.40 12.56 2.52
N ARG A 459 -18.45 13.38 2.34
CA ARG A 459 -18.61 14.29 1.21
C ARG A 459 -17.42 15.25 1.13
N ALA A 460 -17.14 15.94 2.22
CA ALA A 460 -16.07 16.95 2.26
C ALA A 460 -14.71 16.32 1.92
N VAL A 461 -14.43 15.12 2.42
CA VAL A 461 -13.18 14.40 2.12
C VAL A 461 -13.14 13.96 0.66
N LEU A 462 -14.16 13.28 0.15
CA LEU A 462 -14.15 12.74 -1.23
C LEU A 462 -14.20 13.83 -2.31
N GLU A 463 -14.90 14.94 -2.06
CA GLU A 463 -14.88 16.11 -2.95
C GLU A 463 -13.47 16.69 -3.06
N GLN A 464 -12.74 16.78 -1.94
CA GLN A 464 -11.39 17.32 -1.92
C GLN A 464 -10.39 16.38 -2.61
N GLU A 465 -10.49 15.07 -2.35
CA GLU A 465 -9.48 14.09 -2.78
C GLU A 465 -9.71 13.58 -4.21
N CYS A 466 -10.97 13.32 -4.60
CA CYS A 466 -11.32 12.72 -5.90
C CYS A 466 -12.14 13.65 -6.80
N GLY A 467 -12.68 14.73 -6.26
CA GLY A 467 -13.57 15.66 -6.96
C GLY A 467 -15.05 15.31 -6.83
N ALA A 468 -15.90 16.33 -7.02
CA ALA A 468 -17.36 16.26 -6.89
C ALA A 468 -18.05 15.30 -7.88
N SER A 469 -17.36 14.90 -8.94
CA SER A 469 -17.92 14.05 -10.00
C SER A 469 -17.42 12.60 -9.96
N HIS A 470 -16.58 12.25 -8.98
CA HIS A 470 -16.08 10.89 -8.80
C HIS A 470 -17.22 9.94 -8.38
N PRO A 471 -17.26 8.68 -8.86
CA PRO A 471 -18.32 7.73 -8.51
C PRO A 471 -18.58 7.59 -7.01
N ASP A 472 -17.52 7.53 -6.19
CA ASP A 472 -17.66 7.43 -4.73
C ASP A 472 -18.29 8.69 -4.12
N THR A 473 -17.88 9.88 -4.59
CA THR A 473 -18.47 11.15 -4.14
C THR A 473 -19.96 11.23 -4.51
N LEU A 474 -20.31 10.81 -5.73
CA LEU A 474 -21.70 10.72 -6.17
C LEU A 474 -22.50 9.72 -5.32
N GLY A 475 -21.90 8.59 -4.94
CA GLY A 475 -22.53 7.63 -4.03
C GLY A 475 -22.85 8.24 -2.65
N VAL A 476 -21.94 9.05 -2.11
CA VAL A 476 -22.17 9.78 -0.85
C VAL A 476 -23.29 10.81 -0.98
N TYR A 477 -23.36 11.56 -2.09
CA TYR A 477 -24.49 12.45 -2.35
C TYR A 477 -25.83 11.72 -2.37
N SER A 478 -25.92 10.58 -3.06
CA SER A 478 -27.14 9.78 -3.09
C SER A 478 -27.56 9.32 -1.68
N ASN A 479 -26.59 8.97 -0.82
CA ASN A 479 -26.85 8.60 0.58
C ASN A 479 -27.27 9.80 1.44
N LEU A 480 -26.64 10.96 1.26
CA LEU A 480 -27.04 12.23 1.90
C LEU A 480 -28.47 12.62 1.57
N ALA A 481 -28.85 12.56 0.29
CA ALA A 481 -30.20 12.88 -0.15
C ALA A 481 -31.24 11.97 0.54
N ALA A 482 -30.97 10.67 0.64
CA ALA A 482 -31.85 9.73 1.33
C ALA A 482 -31.98 10.05 2.84
N ILE A 483 -30.91 10.51 3.48
CA ILE A 483 -30.95 10.90 4.90
C ILE A 483 -31.63 12.23 5.12
N TYR A 484 -31.43 13.21 4.24
CA TYR A 484 -32.14 14.48 4.29
C TYR A 484 -33.64 14.31 4.08
N ASP A 485 -34.05 13.43 3.17
CA ASP A 485 -35.44 13.02 3.05
C ASP A 485 -35.97 12.40 4.36
N ALA A 486 -35.23 11.45 4.96
CA ALA A 486 -35.61 10.83 6.23
C ALA A 486 -35.72 11.84 7.39
N MET A 487 -34.96 12.94 7.36
CA MET A 487 -35.02 14.04 8.32
C MET A 487 -36.14 15.06 8.02
N GLY A 488 -36.84 14.93 6.90
CA GLY A 488 -37.83 15.89 6.43
C GLY A 488 -37.24 17.14 5.76
N ARG A 489 -35.93 17.15 5.47
CA ARG A 489 -35.23 18.19 4.71
C ARG A 489 -35.36 17.91 3.21
N VAL A 490 -36.59 17.87 2.72
CA VAL A 490 -36.94 17.42 1.36
C VAL A 490 -36.32 18.31 0.28
N GLU A 491 -36.26 19.62 0.51
CA GLU A 491 -35.63 20.57 -0.42
C GLU A 491 -34.15 20.29 -0.64
N ASP A 492 -33.40 20.01 0.43
CA ASP A 492 -31.97 19.69 0.35
C ASP A 492 -31.76 18.36 -0.38
N ALA A 493 -32.63 17.36 -0.15
CA ALA A 493 -32.58 16.08 -0.84
C ALA A 493 -32.84 16.22 -2.35
N ILE A 494 -33.80 17.07 -2.74
CA ILE A 494 -34.10 17.38 -4.14
C ILE A 494 -32.91 18.04 -4.82
N GLU A 495 -32.30 19.05 -4.20
CA GLU A 495 -31.16 19.77 -4.76
C GLU A 495 -29.97 18.83 -5.02
N ILE A 496 -29.65 17.97 -4.05
CA ILE A 496 -28.56 16.99 -4.19
C ILE A 496 -28.84 16.01 -5.33
N LEU A 497 -30.05 15.44 -5.42
CA LEU A 497 -30.40 14.49 -6.48
C LEU A 497 -30.43 15.15 -7.87
N GLU A 498 -30.87 16.40 -7.98
CA GLU A 498 -30.80 17.13 -9.25
C GLU A 498 -29.36 17.31 -9.73
N HIS A 499 -28.44 17.62 -8.81
CA HIS A 499 -27.00 17.70 -9.10
C HIS A 499 -26.43 16.33 -9.53
N VAL A 500 -26.65 15.28 -8.75
CA VAL A 500 -26.16 13.91 -9.06
C VAL A 500 -26.68 13.43 -10.42
N LEU A 501 -27.96 13.63 -10.69
CA LEU A 501 -28.58 13.25 -11.96
C LEU A 501 -27.93 13.94 -13.15
N LYS A 502 -27.72 15.25 -13.05
CA LYS A 502 -27.08 16.01 -14.13
C LYS A 502 -25.68 15.45 -14.44
N VAL A 503 -24.87 15.21 -13.41
CA VAL A 503 -23.51 14.69 -13.58
C VAL A 503 -23.52 13.27 -14.15
N ARG A 504 -24.40 12.38 -13.65
CA ARG A 504 -24.51 11.00 -14.14
C ARG A 504 -25.07 10.93 -15.57
N GLU A 505 -26.04 11.77 -15.93
CA GLU A 505 -26.55 11.87 -17.31
C GLU A 505 -25.46 12.30 -18.28
N GLU A 506 -24.64 13.30 -17.91
CA GLU A 506 -23.52 13.78 -18.73
C GLU A 506 -22.44 12.71 -18.94
N LYS A 507 -22.12 11.91 -17.90
CA LYS A 507 -21.04 10.89 -17.96
C LYS A 507 -21.47 9.54 -18.50
N LEU A 508 -22.63 9.03 -18.06
CA LEU A 508 -23.07 7.65 -18.28
C LEU A 508 -24.19 7.54 -19.34
N GLY A 509 -24.77 8.67 -19.73
CA GLY A 509 -25.92 8.73 -20.62
C GLY A 509 -27.23 8.39 -19.92
N THR A 510 -28.35 8.74 -20.56
CA THR A 510 -29.68 8.68 -19.94
C THR A 510 -30.26 7.28 -19.78
N ALA A 511 -29.64 6.26 -20.37
CA ALA A 511 -30.11 4.87 -20.34
C ALA A 511 -29.43 4.02 -19.25
N ASN A 512 -28.52 4.61 -18.47
CA ASN A 512 -27.83 3.92 -17.39
C ASN A 512 -28.81 3.59 -16.24
N PRO A 513 -28.81 2.37 -15.66
CA PRO A 513 -29.69 1.99 -14.56
C PRO A 513 -29.62 2.92 -13.35
N ASP A 514 -28.43 3.39 -12.99
CA ASP A 514 -28.25 4.28 -11.84
C ASP A 514 -28.92 5.64 -12.08
N VAL A 515 -28.89 6.13 -13.32
CA VAL A 515 -29.58 7.37 -13.72
C VAL A 515 -31.09 7.20 -13.61
N GLU A 516 -31.62 6.03 -13.98
CA GLU A 516 -33.05 5.76 -13.87
C GLU A 516 -33.51 5.62 -12.41
N ASP A 517 -32.72 4.99 -11.56
CA ASP A 517 -33.02 4.88 -10.12
C ASP A 517 -33.01 6.26 -9.43
N GLU A 518 -32.02 7.10 -9.74
CA GLU A 518 -31.95 8.48 -9.27
C GLU A 518 -33.16 9.31 -9.76
N LYS A 519 -33.56 9.18 -11.03
CA LYS A 519 -34.73 9.88 -11.60
C LYS A 519 -36.00 9.49 -10.87
N LYS A 520 -36.15 8.20 -10.56
CA LYS A 520 -37.30 7.68 -9.82
C LYS A 520 -37.36 8.27 -8.41
N ARG A 521 -36.24 8.26 -7.68
CA ARG A 521 -36.15 8.88 -6.35
C ARG A 521 -36.51 10.37 -6.39
N LEU A 522 -35.93 11.11 -7.32
CA LEU A 522 -36.24 12.53 -7.49
C LEU A 522 -37.73 12.76 -7.81
N ALA A 523 -38.32 11.95 -8.68
CA ALA A 523 -39.74 12.07 -9.03
C ALA A 523 -40.68 11.79 -7.85
N GLU A 524 -40.32 10.83 -6.98
CA GLU A 524 -41.05 10.53 -5.75
C GLU A 524 -41.01 11.71 -4.77
N LEU A 525 -39.82 12.27 -4.50
CA LEU A 525 -39.66 13.44 -3.63
C LEU A 525 -40.39 14.68 -4.15
N LEU A 526 -40.28 14.93 -5.46
CA LEU A 526 -40.97 16.03 -6.13
C LEU A 526 -42.50 15.91 -6.01
N LYS A 527 -43.03 14.69 -6.15
CA LYS A 527 -44.47 14.42 -5.94
C LYS A 527 -44.88 14.69 -4.49
N GLU A 528 -44.07 14.25 -3.53
CA GLU A 528 -44.33 14.43 -2.09
C GLU A 528 -44.23 15.92 -1.67
N ALA A 529 -43.31 16.68 -2.26
CA ALA A 529 -43.18 18.13 -2.09
C ALA A 529 -44.25 18.95 -2.84
N GLY A 530 -45.18 18.30 -3.55
CA GLY A 530 -46.22 18.97 -4.35
C GLY A 530 -45.70 19.67 -5.60
N ARG A 531 -44.48 19.37 -6.05
CA ARG A 531 -43.81 19.94 -7.24
C ARG A 531 -43.71 18.88 -8.34
N SER A 532 -44.65 18.79 -9.26
CA SER A 532 -44.45 17.94 -10.45
C SER A 532 -43.40 18.56 -11.37
N ARG A 533 -42.37 17.80 -11.79
CA ARG A 533 -41.35 18.27 -12.76
C ARG A 533 -42.04 18.70 -14.05
N ASN A 534 -42.23 20.01 -14.24
CA ASN A 534 -42.81 20.57 -15.46
C ASN A 534 -41.72 20.56 -16.53
N ARG A 535 -41.56 19.43 -17.24
CA ARG A 535 -40.60 19.27 -18.35
C ARG A 535 -40.99 20.04 -19.62
N LYS A 536 -41.70 21.18 -19.49
CA LYS A 536 -42.14 22.02 -20.62
C LYS A 536 -42.03 23.51 -20.30
N GLN A 537 -40.80 24.03 -20.17
CA GLN A 537 -40.54 25.42 -20.58
C GLN A 537 -39.03 25.67 -20.77
N LYS A 538 -38.41 25.05 -21.78
CA LYS A 538 -37.18 25.58 -22.41
C LYS A 538 -36.83 25.00 -23.80
N SER A 539 -37.78 24.42 -24.53
CA SER A 539 -37.58 24.25 -25.98
C SER A 539 -38.91 24.37 -26.73
N LEU A 540 -38.90 25.27 -27.72
CA LEU A 540 -39.86 25.47 -28.80
C LEU A 540 -41.15 26.22 -28.45
N GLU A 541 -41.02 27.55 -28.40
CA GLU A 541 -42.00 28.40 -29.08
C GLU A 541 -42.07 27.98 -30.57
N ASN A 542 -43.30 27.95 -31.08
CA ASN A 542 -43.74 27.64 -32.45
C ASN A 542 -43.88 26.14 -32.79
N LEU A 543 -45.10 25.61 -32.65
CA LEU A 543 -45.97 25.20 -33.77
C LEU A 543 -47.30 24.60 -33.25
N PHE A 544 -48.40 25.33 -33.51
CA PHE A 544 -49.81 24.90 -33.60
C PHE A 544 -50.57 24.29 -32.38
N GLY A 545 -51.58 25.04 -31.90
CA GLY A 545 -53.00 24.67 -32.11
C GLY A 545 -53.76 23.80 -31.08
N SER A 546 -54.48 24.46 -30.17
CA SER A 546 -55.82 24.13 -29.64
C SER A 546 -56.10 22.86 -28.80
N GLY A 547 -56.73 23.08 -27.63
CA GLY A 547 -57.97 22.36 -27.26
C GLY A 547 -57.93 21.43 -26.04
N GLY A 548 -58.66 21.80 -24.97
CA GLY A 548 -59.51 20.83 -24.25
C GLY A 548 -59.12 20.33 -22.85
N ALA A 549 -59.58 21.06 -21.82
CA ALA A 549 -60.39 20.61 -20.66
C ALA A 549 -60.06 19.38 -19.78
N ALA A 550 -60.23 19.65 -18.47
CA ALA A 550 -60.79 18.82 -17.37
C ALA A 550 -59.88 17.77 -16.66
N ARG A 551 -59.57 17.92 -15.36
CA ARG A 551 -60.35 17.78 -14.08
C ARG A 551 -60.27 16.36 -13.51
N GLY A 552 -59.83 16.21 -12.25
CA GLY A 552 -60.04 14.99 -11.45
C GLY A 552 -59.06 14.83 -10.29
N ALA A 553 -59.58 14.73 -9.07
CA ALA A 553 -58.86 14.81 -7.80
C ALA A 553 -58.87 13.48 -7.02
N LYS A 554 -58.11 13.45 -5.90
CA LYS A 554 -58.24 12.60 -4.68
C LYS A 554 -57.71 11.15 -4.79
N LYS A 555 -57.18 10.48 -3.75
CA LYS A 555 -56.88 10.79 -2.33
C LYS A 555 -55.92 9.71 -1.78
N ASP A 556 -55.24 10.08 -0.70
CA ASP A 556 -54.34 9.37 0.22
C ASP A 556 -54.54 7.87 0.50
N GLY A 557 -53.41 7.22 0.79
CA GLY A 557 -53.31 5.94 1.49
C GLY A 557 -51.94 5.84 2.18
N SER A 558 -51.93 6.09 3.49
CA SER A 558 -50.79 5.95 4.40
C SER A 558 -50.23 4.52 4.40
N GLY A 559 -48.94 4.36 4.16
CA GLY A 559 -48.22 3.10 4.34
C GLY A 559 -46.81 3.39 4.83
N GLY A 560 -46.56 3.11 6.11
CA GLY A 560 -45.19 3.07 6.66
C GLY A 560 -44.37 2.07 5.86
N ARG A 561 -43.30 2.54 5.22
CA ARG A 561 -42.45 1.71 4.36
C ARG A 561 -41.24 1.20 5.13
N ARG A 562 -41.12 -0.13 5.16
CA ARG A 562 -39.91 -0.88 5.52
C ARG A 562 -38.81 -0.51 4.53
N TRP A 563 -37.67 -0.09 5.07
CA TRP A 563 -36.46 0.26 4.34
C TRP A 563 -35.74 -1.03 3.94
N THR A 564 -35.97 -1.49 2.71
CA THR A 564 -35.24 -2.61 2.10
C THR A 564 -34.87 -2.20 0.68
N ASN A 565 -33.78 -1.44 0.52
CA ASN A 565 -32.97 -1.37 -0.70
C ASN A 565 -31.79 -0.40 -0.50
N PHE A 566 -30.81 -0.83 0.29
CA PHE A 566 -29.43 -0.37 0.13
C PHE A 566 -28.64 -1.58 -0.38
N GLY A 567 -28.63 -1.75 -1.70
CA GLY A 567 -27.85 -2.78 -2.36
C GLY A 567 -26.56 -2.18 -2.87
N PHE A 568 -25.42 -2.65 -2.35
CA PHE A 568 -24.12 -2.50 -3.01
C PHE A 568 -24.16 -3.25 -4.34
N ARG A 569 -23.70 -2.62 -5.42
CA ARG A 569 -23.09 -3.35 -6.53
C ARG A 569 -21.60 -3.08 -6.45
N SER A 570 -20.88 -4.16 -6.18
CA SER A 570 -19.42 -4.29 -6.22
C SER A 570 -18.83 -3.88 -7.56
#